data_AF-A0A9X8VHK0-F1
#
_entry.id   AF-A0A9X8VHK0-F1
#
_cell.length_a   1.000
_cell.length_b   1.000
_cell.length_c   1.000
_cell.angle_alpha   90.00
_cell.angle_beta   90.00
_cell.angle_gamma   90.00
#
_symmetry.space_group_name_H-M   'P 1'
#
loop_
_entity.id
_entity.type
_entity.pdbx_description
1 polymer ?
#
loop_
_entity_poly.entity_id
_entity_poly.type
_entity_poly.pdbx_seq_one_letter_code
_entity_poly.pdbx_strand_id
1 'polypeptide(L)'
;QLKHYSQRLLGERIVAIEPRGKALLTHFSNGLTMYSHNQLYGVWKVAAAGETPETKRDLRVRLETARSAILLYSASDITLGPREEIEQHPFLQRIGPDVLDMSLTVDEVQERLLTPRFRRRQLGGMLLDQAFLAGLGNYLRAEILWQAELAPQHKPQDLAPEALWRLAEALLA
;
A
#
# COMPACT_ATOMS: atom_id res chain seq x y z
N GLN A 1 12.56 2.07 18.82
CA GLN A 1 12.18 0.68 19.19
C GLN A 1 12.66 -0.38 18.19
N LEU A 2 13.32 -0.05 17.06
CA LEU A 2 13.81 -1.09 16.10
C LEU A 2 15.22 -1.63 16.41
N LYS A 3 15.97 -0.99 17.32
CA LYS A 3 17.40 -1.27 17.53
C LYS A 3 17.69 -2.70 18.03
N HIS A 4 16.78 -3.34 18.76
CA HIS A 4 16.98 -4.70 19.27
C HIS A 4 16.94 -5.76 18.17
N TYR A 5 16.36 -5.46 17.01
CA TYR A 5 16.37 -6.36 15.86
C TYR A 5 17.65 -6.26 15.02
N SER A 6 18.45 -5.19 15.18
CA SER A 6 19.64 -4.96 14.35
C SER A 6 20.57 -6.18 14.35
N GLN A 7 20.89 -6.70 15.53
CA GLN A 7 21.74 -7.90 15.66
C GLN A 7 21.09 -9.16 15.05
N ARG A 8 19.76 -9.29 15.13
CA ARG A 8 19.02 -10.42 14.58
C ARG A 8 18.96 -10.43 13.05
N LEU A 9 19.19 -9.28 12.42
CA LEU A 9 19.18 -9.14 10.96
C LEU A 9 20.58 -9.21 10.34
N LEU A 10 21.65 -9.13 11.15
CA LEU A 10 23.01 -9.30 10.64
C LEU A 10 23.21 -10.72 10.10
N GLY A 11 23.67 -10.82 8.86
CA GLY A 11 23.87 -12.10 8.17
C GLY A 11 22.60 -12.65 7.49
N GLU A 12 21.44 -12.07 7.76
CA GLU A 12 20.18 -12.45 7.12
C GLU A 12 20.00 -11.74 5.78
N ARG A 13 19.18 -12.33 4.92
CA ARG A 13 18.82 -11.77 3.60
C ARG A 13 17.37 -11.35 3.55
N ILE A 14 17.09 -10.33 2.74
CA ILE A 14 15.73 -10.05 2.29
C ILE A 14 15.35 -11.15 1.29
N VAL A 15 14.24 -11.85 1.54
CA VAL A 15 13.74 -12.92 0.67
C VAL A 15 12.65 -12.45 -0.27
N ALA A 16 11.88 -11.43 0.14
CA ALA A 16 10.83 -10.83 -0.66
C ALA A 16 10.52 -9.41 -0.17
N ILE A 17 10.02 -8.58 -1.08
CA ILE A 17 9.40 -7.29 -0.79
C ILE A 17 7.99 -7.34 -1.37
N GLU A 18 6.98 -7.38 -0.49
CA GLU A 18 5.57 -7.53 -0.85
C GLU A 18 4.85 -6.19 -0.65
N PRO A 19 4.33 -5.55 -1.72
CA PRO A 19 3.44 -4.41 -1.57
C PRO A 19 2.04 -4.89 -1.14
N ARG A 20 1.42 -4.16 -0.21
CA ARG A 20 0.04 -4.35 0.22
C ARG A 20 -0.65 -2.99 0.29
N GLY A 21 -1.24 -2.58 -0.82
CA GLY A 21 -1.70 -1.23 -1.08
C GLY A 21 -0.55 -0.23 -0.95
N LYS A 22 -0.59 0.59 0.10
CA LYS A 22 0.44 1.62 0.39
C LYS A 22 1.46 1.18 1.44
N ALA A 23 1.29 0.00 2.01
CA ALA A 23 2.27 -0.62 2.89
C ALA A 23 3.25 -1.49 2.08
N LEU A 24 4.45 -1.63 2.61
CA LEU A 24 5.50 -2.48 2.08
C LEU A 24 5.98 -3.42 3.18
N LEU A 25 5.93 -4.72 2.91
CA LEU A 25 6.39 -5.79 3.78
C LEU A 25 7.76 -6.28 3.27
N THR A 26 8.82 -6.03 4.02
CA THR A 26 10.15 -6.58 3.75
C THR A 26 10.33 -7.87 4.54
N HIS A 27 10.36 -9.01 3.86
CA HIS A 27 10.51 -10.32 4.48
C HIS A 27 11.98 -10.72 4.57
N PHE A 28 12.41 -11.22 5.73
CA PHE A 28 13.77 -11.68 5.98
C PHE A 28 13.85 -13.21 6.10
N SER A 29 15.02 -13.79 5.84
CA SER A 29 15.26 -15.24 5.84
C SER A 29 15.04 -15.93 7.19
N ASN A 30 15.09 -15.20 8.30
CA ASN A 30 14.86 -15.72 9.65
C ASN A 30 13.38 -15.65 10.10
N GLY A 31 12.44 -15.42 9.17
CA GLY A 31 11.01 -15.36 9.47
C GLY A 31 10.52 -14.01 10.03
N LEU A 32 11.42 -13.03 10.21
CA LEU A 32 11.02 -11.67 10.52
C LEU A 32 10.46 -10.96 9.28
N THR A 33 9.55 -10.03 9.51
CA THR A 33 9.01 -9.13 8.50
C THR A 33 9.01 -7.71 9.02
N MET A 34 9.49 -6.77 8.22
CA MET A 34 9.33 -5.35 8.49
C MET A 34 8.14 -4.82 7.71
N TYR A 35 7.15 -4.31 8.42
CA TYR A 35 6.12 -3.45 7.86
C TYR A 35 6.64 -2.01 7.81
N SER A 36 6.42 -1.33 6.69
CA SER A 36 6.64 0.10 6.55
C SER A 36 5.52 0.75 5.75
N HIS A 37 5.10 1.95 6.16
CA HIS A 37 4.15 2.75 5.41
C HIS A 37 4.68 4.17 5.26
N ASN A 38 4.86 4.61 4.02
CA ASN A 38 5.50 5.90 3.72
C ASN A 38 4.65 7.11 4.13
N GLN A 39 3.33 6.93 4.21
CA GLN A 39 2.38 8.02 4.44
C GLN A 39 2.62 9.13 3.41
N LEU A 40 2.77 10.39 3.85
CA LEU A 40 2.98 11.53 2.95
C LEU A 40 4.45 11.83 2.65
N TYR A 41 5.37 11.44 3.53
CA TYR A 41 6.75 11.93 3.49
C TYR A 41 7.80 10.83 3.36
N GLY A 42 7.45 9.58 3.65
CA GLY A 42 8.35 8.45 3.59
C GLY A 42 8.88 8.23 2.18
N VAL A 43 10.18 7.94 2.07
CA VAL A 43 10.80 7.67 0.78
C VAL A 43 11.94 6.66 0.92
N TRP A 44 11.96 5.68 0.02
CA TRP A 44 13.06 4.75 -0.14
C TRP A 44 14.09 5.33 -1.12
N LYS A 45 15.37 5.21 -0.78
CA LYS A 45 16.51 5.50 -1.65
C LYS A 45 17.40 4.28 -1.77
N VAL A 46 18.01 4.10 -2.94
CA VAL A 46 19.04 3.09 -3.18
C VAL A 46 20.39 3.82 -3.28
N ALA A 47 21.42 3.24 -2.66
CA ALA A 47 22.79 3.75 -2.69
C ALA A 47 23.80 2.59 -2.77
N ALA A 48 25.05 2.90 -3.09
CA ALA A 48 26.13 1.92 -2.91
C ALA A 48 26.36 1.62 -1.42
N ALA A 49 26.98 0.48 -1.11
CA ALA A 49 27.41 0.17 0.25
C ALA A 49 28.32 1.28 0.80
N GLY A 50 28.19 1.62 2.09
CA GLY A 50 28.88 2.73 2.73
C GLY A 50 28.39 4.15 2.37
N GLU A 51 27.68 4.34 1.26
CA GLU A 51 27.19 5.66 0.86
C GLU A 51 25.92 6.06 1.60
N THR A 52 25.76 7.36 1.85
CA THR A 52 24.53 7.95 2.37
C THR A 52 24.18 9.18 1.54
N PRO A 53 23.08 9.16 0.76
CA PRO A 53 22.70 10.30 -0.08
C PRO A 53 22.50 11.57 0.74
N GLU A 54 23.02 12.70 0.26
CA GLU A 54 22.85 13.99 0.91
C GLU A 54 21.37 14.40 0.93
N THR A 55 20.82 14.64 2.12
CA THR A 55 19.42 15.03 2.30
C THR A 55 19.17 15.60 3.71
N LYS A 56 18.19 16.48 3.84
CA LYS A 56 17.70 17.00 5.14
C LYS A 56 16.66 16.08 5.81
N ARG A 57 16.40 14.91 5.24
CA ARG A 57 15.40 13.96 5.73
C ARG A 57 15.98 13.05 6.81
N ASP A 58 15.15 12.70 7.79
CA ASP A 58 15.56 11.79 8.86
C ASP A 58 15.68 10.35 8.35
N LEU A 59 16.84 9.73 8.55
CA LEU A 59 17.04 8.31 8.26
C LEU A 59 16.31 7.44 9.30
N ARG A 60 15.48 6.52 8.84
CA ARG A 60 14.63 5.67 9.69
C ARG A 60 15.05 4.20 9.67
N VAL A 61 15.40 3.69 8.49
CA VAL A 61 15.92 2.33 8.29
C VAL A 61 17.05 2.37 7.27
N ARG A 62 18.11 1.59 7.52
CA ARG A 62 19.15 1.27 6.55
C ARG A 62 19.31 -0.24 6.52
N LEU A 63 19.06 -0.85 5.36
CA LEU A 63 19.34 -2.26 5.11
C LEU A 63 20.46 -2.30 4.07
N GLU A 64 21.58 -2.91 4.43
CA GLU A 64 22.81 -2.85 3.65
C GLU A 64 23.37 -4.24 3.40
N THR A 65 23.83 -4.44 2.17
CA THR A 65 24.59 -5.59 1.71
C THR A 65 26.02 -5.16 1.43
N ALA A 66 26.90 -6.10 1.09
CA ALA A 66 28.28 -5.77 0.72
C ALA A 66 28.41 -4.84 -0.52
N ARG A 67 27.35 -4.68 -1.34
CA ARG A 67 27.39 -3.89 -2.59
C ARG A 67 26.45 -2.69 -2.60
N SER A 68 25.32 -2.79 -1.91
CA SER A 68 24.23 -1.81 -2.01
C SER A 68 23.49 -1.65 -0.70
N ALA A 69 22.91 -0.48 -0.50
CA ALA A 69 22.03 -0.16 0.62
C ALA A 69 20.69 0.36 0.12
N ILE A 70 19.63 0.01 0.85
CA ILE A 70 18.32 0.67 0.77
C ILE A 70 18.06 1.44 2.06
N LEU A 71 17.63 2.69 1.91
CA LEU A 71 17.47 3.64 3.00
C LEU A 71 16.05 4.19 3.00
N LEU A 72 15.33 3.98 4.10
CA LEU A 72 14.01 4.57 4.32
C LEU A 72 14.17 5.85 5.11
N TYR A 73 13.72 6.95 4.53
CA TYR A 73 13.73 8.28 5.14
C TYR A 73 12.31 8.74 5.51
N SER A 74 12.18 9.51 6.58
CA SER A 74 10.98 10.24 7.01
C SER A 74 9.71 9.44 7.31
N ALA A 75 9.66 8.13 7.06
CA ALA A 75 8.52 7.29 7.41
C ALA A 75 8.38 7.16 8.94
N SER A 76 7.17 7.42 9.45
CA SER A 76 6.86 7.35 10.88
C SER A 76 6.34 5.98 11.31
N ASP A 77 5.68 5.25 10.40
CA ASP A 77 5.00 3.99 10.67
C ASP A 77 5.86 2.81 10.17
N ILE A 78 6.64 2.24 11.09
CA ILE A 78 7.59 1.16 10.82
C ILE A 78 7.55 0.19 12.01
N THR A 79 7.23 -1.07 11.73
CA THR A 79 7.17 -2.14 12.72
C THR A 79 7.93 -3.35 12.21
N LEU A 80 8.66 -4.04 13.08
CA LEU A 80 9.40 -5.25 12.76
C LEU A 80 9.08 -6.33 13.80
N GLY A 81 8.81 -7.54 13.33
CA GLY A 81 8.43 -8.66 14.18
C GLY A 81 8.30 -9.96 13.37
N PRO A 82 7.95 -11.08 14.03
CA PRO A 82 7.55 -12.30 13.35
C PRO A 82 6.45 -12.03 12.32
N ARG A 83 6.47 -12.75 11.20
CA ARG A 83 5.48 -12.55 10.12
C ARG A 83 4.04 -12.57 10.64
N GLU A 84 3.69 -13.55 11.46
CA GLU A 84 2.35 -13.74 12.00
C GLU A 84 1.86 -12.52 12.80
N GLU A 85 2.75 -11.88 13.58
CA GLU A 85 2.42 -10.67 14.34
C GLU A 85 2.22 -9.47 13.41
N ILE A 86 3.06 -9.36 12.36
CA ILE A 86 2.94 -8.29 11.37
C ILE A 86 1.65 -8.41 10.57
N GLU A 87 1.22 -9.61 10.20
CA GLU A 87 -0.05 -9.84 9.50
C GLU A 87 -1.26 -9.35 10.35
N GLN A 88 -1.14 -9.34 11.69
CA GLN A 88 -2.16 -8.77 12.59
C GLN A 88 -2.15 -7.24 12.65
N HIS A 89 -1.28 -6.55 11.91
CA HIS A 89 -1.23 -5.09 11.91
C HIS A 89 -2.60 -4.50 11.51
N PRO A 90 -3.15 -3.52 12.27
CA PRO A 90 -4.51 -3.03 12.06
C PRO A 90 -4.80 -2.52 10.64
N PHE A 91 -3.78 -1.99 9.97
CA PHE A 91 -3.90 -1.60 8.55
C PHE A 91 -4.13 -2.83 7.66
N LEU A 92 -3.31 -3.88 7.78
CA LEU A 92 -3.36 -5.09 6.95
C LEU A 92 -4.64 -5.91 7.20
N GLN A 93 -5.16 -5.90 8.43
CA GLN A 93 -6.43 -6.54 8.75
C GLN A 93 -7.65 -5.83 8.13
N ARG A 94 -7.49 -4.56 7.72
CA ARG A 94 -8.59 -3.74 7.23
C ARG A 94 -8.55 -3.50 5.71
N ILE A 95 -7.41 -3.70 5.05
CA ILE A 95 -7.30 -3.43 3.61
C ILE A 95 -8.25 -4.32 2.81
N GLY A 96 -8.80 -3.75 1.74
CA GLY A 96 -9.51 -4.49 0.70
C GLY A 96 -8.53 -5.13 -0.30
N PRO A 97 -9.06 -5.71 -1.39
CA PRO A 97 -8.26 -6.17 -2.52
C PRO A 97 -7.33 -5.07 -3.04
N ASP A 98 -6.15 -5.46 -3.50
CA ASP A 98 -5.17 -4.54 -4.09
C ASP A 98 -5.48 -4.32 -5.57
N VAL A 99 -5.48 -3.05 -6.01
CA VAL A 99 -5.75 -2.72 -7.42
C VAL A 99 -4.65 -3.17 -8.37
N LEU A 100 -3.45 -3.48 -7.87
CA LEU A 100 -2.35 -4.02 -8.66
C LEU A 100 -2.28 -5.55 -8.62
N ASP A 101 -3.19 -6.21 -7.90
CA ASP A 101 -3.31 -7.66 -7.96
C ASP A 101 -3.93 -8.07 -9.30
N MET A 102 -3.12 -8.71 -10.15
CA MET A 102 -3.52 -9.15 -11.50
C MET A 102 -4.64 -10.21 -11.49
N SER A 103 -4.96 -10.79 -10.33
CA SER A 103 -6.10 -11.70 -10.19
C SER A 103 -7.43 -10.99 -9.92
N LEU A 104 -7.41 -9.72 -9.50
CA LEU A 104 -8.61 -8.93 -9.24
C LEU A 104 -9.28 -8.55 -10.56
N THR A 105 -10.54 -8.93 -10.71
CA THR A 105 -11.31 -8.72 -11.94
C THR A 105 -12.26 -7.53 -11.86
N VAL A 106 -12.65 -7.01 -13.02
CA VAL A 106 -13.65 -5.93 -13.14
C VAL A 106 -14.98 -6.36 -12.51
N ASP A 107 -15.41 -7.61 -12.75
CA ASP A 107 -16.65 -8.15 -12.20
C ASP A 107 -16.64 -8.19 -10.66
N GLU A 108 -15.54 -8.65 -10.05
CA GLU A 108 -15.38 -8.63 -8.59
C GLU A 108 -15.42 -7.20 -8.02
N VAL A 109 -14.86 -6.22 -8.73
CA VAL A 109 -14.95 -4.81 -8.35
C VAL A 109 -16.39 -4.30 -8.44
N GLN A 110 -17.12 -4.64 -9.50
CA GLN A 110 -18.54 -4.29 -9.65
C GLN A 110 -19.40 -4.89 -8.54
N GLU A 111 -19.21 -6.18 -8.23
CA GLU A 111 -19.89 -6.85 -7.13
C GLU A 111 -19.58 -6.14 -5.80
N ARG A 112 -18.30 -5.83 -5.57
CA ARG A 112 -17.85 -5.14 -4.36
C ARG A 112 -18.48 -3.75 -4.22
N LEU A 113 -18.56 -2.98 -5.30
CA LEU A 113 -19.22 -1.67 -5.36
C LEU A 113 -20.68 -1.75 -4.91
N LEU A 114 -21.39 -2.84 -5.23
CA LEU A 114 -22.80 -3.05 -4.92
C LEU A 114 -23.07 -3.73 -3.56
N THR A 115 -22.03 -4.13 -2.83
CA THR A 115 -22.21 -4.69 -1.47
C THR A 115 -22.88 -3.68 -0.52
N PRO A 116 -23.62 -4.15 0.51
CA PRO A 116 -24.25 -3.25 1.49
C PRO A 116 -23.29 -2.26 2.17
N ARG A 117 -22.02 -2.64 2.31
CA ARG A 117 -20.96 -1.83 2.92
C ARG A 117 -20.58 -0.61 2.07
N PHE A 118 -20.64 -0.71 0.74
CA PHE A 118 -20.11 0.31 -0.17
C PHE A 118 -21.16 0.99 -1.04
N ARG A 119 -22.25 0.30 -1.41
CA ARG A 119 -23.23 0.76 -2.41
C ARG A 119 -23.87 2.12 -2.14
N ARG A 120 -23.94 2.55 -0.87
CA ARG A 120 -24.54 3.83 -0.43
C ARG A 120 -23.52 4.93 -0.17
N ARG A 121 -22.22 4.64 -0.27
CA ARG A 121 -21.15 5.61 0.03
C ARG A 121 -20.88 6.48 -1.19
N GLN A 122 -20.57 7.74 -0.92
CA GLN A 122 -20.12 8.65 -1.98
C GLN A 122 -18.74 8.25 -2.49
N LEU A 123 -18.57 8.24 -3.81
CA LEU A 123 -17.32 7.81 -4.45
C LEU A 123 -16.10 8.59 -3.93
N GLY A 124 -16.25 9.90 -3.72
CA GLY A 124 -15.14 10.77 -3.32
C GLY A 124 -14.42 10.36 -2.03
N GLY A 125 -15.16 9.85 -1.04
CA GLY A 125 -14.59 9.32 0.19
C GLY A 125 -14.30 7.81 0.11
N MET A 126 -15.14 7.06 -0.59
CA MET A 126 -14.99 5.62 -0.73
C MET A 126 -13.70 5.22 -1.44
N LEU A 127 -13.32 5.93 -2.51
CA LEU A 127 -12.09 5.66 -3.27
C LEU A 127 -10.80 6.02 -2.51
N LEU A 128 -10.89 6.68 -1.35
CA LEU A 128 -9.74 6.88 -0.45
C LEU A 128 -9.69 5.84 0.67
N ASP A 129 -10.78 5.09 0.89
CA ASP A 129 -10.87 4.08 1.92
C ASP A 129 -10.13 2.82 1.46
N GLN A 130 -8.98 2.55 2.08
CA GLN A 130 -8.18 1.37 1.75
C GLN A 130 -8.92 0.05 2.04
N ALA A 131 -10.02 0.06 2.79
CA ALA A 131 -10.88 -1.11 2.98
C ALA A 131 -11.77 -1.42 1.77
N PHE A 132 -12.02 -0.43 0.90
CA PHE A 132 -12.69 -0.65 -0.37
C PHE A 132 -11.73 -1.31 -1.35
N LEU A 133 -10.77 -0.55 -1.87
CA LEU A 133 -9.67 -1.05 -2.70
C LEU A 133 -8.37 -0.43 -2.21
N ALA A 134 -7.37 -1.27 -1.97
CA ALA A 134 -6.07 -0.86 -1.48
C ALA A 134 -5.23 -0.28 -2.62
N GLY A 135 -4.37 0.69 -2.31
CA GLY A 135 -3.48 1.34 -3.29
C GLY A 135 -4.01 2.67 -3.82
N LEU A 136 -5.34 2.85 -3.86
CA LEU A 136 -5.94 4.10 -4.34
C LEU A 136 -5.57 5.31 -3.49
N GLY A 137 -5.16 6.40 -4.16
CA GLY A 137 -4.80 7.67 -3.55
C GLY A 137 -5.60 8.85 -4.12
N ASN A 138 -5.31 10.05 -3.63
CA ASN A 138 -6.04 11.25 -4.05
C ASN A 138 -5.93 11.55 -5.55
N TYR A 139 -4.73 11.37 -6.11
CA TYR A 139 -4.48 11.54 -7.54
C TYR A 139 -5.30 10.52 -8.36
N LEU A 140 -5.12 9.22 -8.09
CA LEU A 140 -5.87 8.16 -8.78
C LEU A 140 -7.38 8.36 -8.68
N ARG A 141 -7.91 8.72 -7.49
CA ARG A 141 -9.34 9.04 -7.34
C ARG A 141 -9.80 10.09 -8.34
N ALA A 142 -9.03 11.16 -8.54
CA ALA A 142 -9.40 12.24 -9.45
C ALA A 142 -9.41 11.74 -10.91
N GLU A 143 -8.36 11.03 -11.33
CA GLU A 143 -8.25 10.46 -12.68
C GLU A 143 -9.35 9.42 -12.96
N ILE A 144 -9.61 8.51 -12.02
CA ILE A 144 -10.63 7.47 -12.14
C ILE A 144 -12.02 8.09 -12.28
N LEU A 145 -12.35 9.07 -11.45
CA LEU A 145 -13.64 9.75 -11.51
C LEU A 145 -13.81 10.54 -12.80
N TRP A 146 -12.73 11.16 -13.29
CA TRP A 146 -12.73 11.84 -14.57
C TRP A 146 -12.95 10.86 -15.72
N GLN A 147 -12.18 9.77 -15.76
CA GLN A 147 -12.27 8.72 -16.78
C GLN A 147 -13.64 8.04 -16.81
N ALA A 148 -14.25 7.82 -15.64
CA ALA A 148 -15.59 7.24 -15.52
C ALA A 148 -16.73 8.25 -15.79
N GLU A 149 -16.40 9.54 -15.93
CA GLU A 149 -17.34 10.66 -16.07
C GLU A 149 -18.29 10.81 -14.86
N LEU A 150 -17.77 10.61 -13.65
CA LEU A 150 -18.56 10.61 -12.41
C LEU A 150 -18.13 11.72 -11.44
N ALA A 151 -19.12 12.44 -10.93
CA ALA A 151 -18.94 13.35 -9.80
C ALA A 151 -18.69 12.58 -8.48
N PRO A 152 -17.90 13.13 -7.54
CA PRO A 152 -17.56 12.45 -6.29
C PRO A 152 -18.76 12.21 -5.36
N GLN A 153 -19.89 12.89 -5.56
CA GLN A 153 -21.11 12.75 -4.77
C GLN A 153 -21.99 11.56 -5.21
N HIS A 154 -21.73 10.98 -6.38
CA HIS A 154 -22.43 9.79 -6.83
C HIS A 154 -22.21 8.62 -5.88
N LYS A 155 -23.14 7.67 -5.90
CA LYS A 155 -23.10 6.43 -5.12
C LYS A 155 -23.28 5.25 -6.06
N PRO A 156 -22.59 4.12 -5.85
CA PRO A 156 -22.67 2.99 -6.77
C PRO A 156 -24.10 2.48 -7.03
N GLN A 157 -24.95 2.46 -6.01
CA GLN A 157 -26.33 1.97 -6.14
C GLN A 157 -27.21 2.82 -7.07
N ASP A 158 -26.83 4.08 -7.31
CA ASP A 158 -27.61 5.05 -8.09
C ASP A 158 -27.09 5.13 -9.55
N LEU A 159 -26.04 4.36 -9.89
CA LEU A 159 -25.43 4.35 -11.21
C LEU A 159 -26.17 3.38 -12.15
N ALA A 160 -26.29 3.78 -13.42
CA ALA A 160 -26.68 2.86 -14.49
C ALA A 160 -25.61 1.76 -14.67
N PRO A 161 -25.98 0.55 -15.13
CA PRO A 161 -25.04 -0.57 -15.30
C PRO A 161 -23.78 -0.20 -16.11
N GLU A 162 -23.93 0.60 -17.16
CA GLU A 162 -22.83 1.02 -18.03
C GLU A 162 -21.86 1.95 -17.28
N ALA A 163 -22.38 2.88 -16.47
CA ALA A 163 -21.56 3.78 -15.67
C ALA A 163 -20.83 3.03 -14.54
N LEU A 164 -21.49 2.02 -13.96
CA LEU A 164 -20.89 1.14 -12.96
C LEU A 164 -19.73 0.32 -13.56
N TRP A 165 -19.90 -0.20 -14.78
CA TRP A 165 -18.87 -0.93 -15.50
C TRP A 165 -17.66 -0.05 -15.84
N ARG A 166 -17.89 1.16 -16.41
CA ARG A 166 -16.79 2.12 -16.68
C ARG A 166 -16.02 2.48 -15.42
N LEU A 167 -16.71 2.66 -14.29
CA LEU A 167 -16.05 2.91 -13.01
C LEU A 167 -15.19 1.73 -12.57
N ALA A 168 -15.70 0.50 -12.69
CA ALA A 168 -14.95 -0.70 -12.31
C ALA A 168 -13.74 -0.96 -13.21
N GLU A 169 -13.85 -0.74 -14.53
CA GLU A 169 -12.69 -0.78 -15.43
C GLU A 169 -11.65 0.28 -15.07
N ALA A 170 -12.08 1.53 -14.88
CA ALA A 170 -11.18 2.63 -14.53
C ALA A 170 -10.46 2.39 -13.19
N LEU A 171 -11.03 1.61 -12.28
CA LEU A 171 -10.41 1.27 -11.00
C LEU A 171 -9.23 0.29 -11.11
N LEU A 172 -9.10 -0.42 -12.24
CA LEU A 172 -8.06 -1.45 -12.47
C LEU A 172 -7.12 -1.11 -13.65
N ALA A 173 -7.39 -0.05 -14.40
CA ALA A 173 -6.57 0.44 -15.51
C ALA A 173 -5.34 1.24 -15.04
#